data_AF-A0A7S3SZN9-F1
#
_entry.id   AF-A0A7S3SZN9-F1
#
_cell.length_a   1.000
_cell.length_b   1.000
_cell.length_c   1.000
_cell.angle_alpha   90.00
_cell.angle_beta   90.00
_cell.angle_gamma   90.00
#
_symmetry.space_group_name_H-M   'P 1'
#
loop_
_entity.id
_entity.type
_entity.pdbx_description
1 polymer ?
#
loop_
_entity_poly.entity_id
_entity_poly.type
_entity_poly.pdbx_seq_one_letter_code
_entity_poly.pdbx_strand_id
1 'polypeptide(L)'
;MLFGSIPVVLLILPSTAMGSALIMANRPGWDLAASAMTMAMLATQMGASVGFVAVIEHAATAYEAEIAALPIDEEVAALDEARALYATAWRNASDWRDASYPAAARVLAVTAAAAGLVGCHLSVLAACFARVTVADRFDAPPISGNPLNVVRGGAGYALLASFLGGLLLLLLHRAWLGRRTRARLVVEEAAVARRGPDKAMAPKGAAEAPVLEQGKVWGVHY
;
A
#
# COMPACT_ATOMS: atom_id res chain seq x y z
N MET A 1 3.96 -25.49 15.85
CA MET A 1 3.32 -24.33 16.53
C MET A 1 4.26 -23.17 16.83
N LEU A 2 5.57 -23.39 17.10
CA LEU A 2 6.51 -22.27 17.31
C LEU A 2 6.81 -21.43 16.05
N PHE A 3 6.92 -22.02 14.86
CA PHE A 3 7.28 -21.25 13.65
C PHE A 3 6.20 -20.24 13.20
N GLY A 4 4.91 -20.52 13.42
CA GLY A 4 3.83 -19.58 13.10
C GLY A 4 3.69 -18.43 14.11
N SER A 5 4.30 -18.55 15.29
CA SER A 5 4.25 -17.52 16.33
C SER A 5 5.49 -16.62 16.35
N ILE A 6 6.57 -16.97 15.63
CA ILE A 6 7.76 -16.11 15.48
C ILE A 6 7.43 -14.73 14.89
N PRO A 7 6.60 -14.59 13.82
CA PRO A 7 6.22 -13.27 13.31
C PRO A 7 5.44 -12.46 14.33
N VAL A 8 4.64 -13.13 15.15
CA VAL A 8 3.82 -12.53 16.20
C VAL A 8 4.69 -12.06 17.36
N VAL A 9 5.70 -12.84 17.78
CA VAL A 9 6.65 -12.45 18.83
C VAL A 9 7.51 -11.27 18.37
N LEU A 10 7.99 -11.28 17.12
CA LEU A 10 8.73 -10.16 16.54
C LEU A 10 7.89 -8.89 16.32
N LEU A 11 6.57 -9.00 16.34
CA LEU A 11 5.66 -7.84 16.29
C LEU A 11 5.28 -7.36 17.70
N ILE A 12 4.93 -8.28 18.60
CA ILE A 12 4.45 -7.99 19.95
C ILE A 12 5.57 -7.47 20.85
N LEU A 13 6.74 -8.11 20.83
CA LEU A 13 7.82 -7.78 21.77
C LEU A 13 8.38 -6.37 21.48
N PRO A 14 8.59 -5.96 20.23
CA PRO A 14 8.84 -4.57 19.90
C PRO A 14 7.67 -3.68 20.31
N SER A 15 6.45 -3.94 19.85
CA SER A 15 5.31 -3.04 20.10
C SER A 15 5.07 -2.75 21.58
N THR A 16 5.22 -3.76 22.45
CA THR A 16 5.14 -3.61 23.92
C THR A 16 6.35 -2.89 24.50
N ALA A 17 7.55 -3.06 23.94
CA ALA A 17 8.74 -2.32 24.31
C ALA A 17 8.66 -0.84 23.92
N MET A 18 8.09 -0.48 22.75
CA MET A 18 7.80 0.92 22.39
C MET A 18 6.76 1.52 23.30
N GLY A 19 5.66 0.81 23.56
CA GLY A 19 4.65 1.27 24.52
C GLY A 19 5.26 1.57 25.89
N SER A 20 6.13 0.68 26.38
CA SER A 20 6.86 0.85 27.64
C SER A 20 7.86 2.01 27.58
N ALA A 21 8.60 2.14 26.49
CA ALA A 21 9.56 3.21 26.26
C ALA A 21 8.89 4.59 26.13
N LEU A 22 7.73 4.68 25.47
CA LEU A 22 6.94 5.90 25.36
C LEU A 22 6.39 6.34 26.71
N ILE A 23 5.97 5.36 27.55
CA ILE A 23 5.59 5.62 28.95
C ILE A 23 6.79 6.17 29.73
N MET A 24 7.99 5.64 29.50
CA MET A 24 9.23 6.10 30.15
C MET A 24 9.72 7.46 29.62
N ALA A 25 9.52 7.79 28.33
CA ALA A 25 9.87 9.09 27.74
C ALA A 25 9.22 10.27 28.47
N ASN A 26 8.04 10.06 29.06
CA ASN A 26 7.36 11.08 29.85
C ASN A 26 8.04 11.39 31.20
N ARG A 27 9.15 10.72 31.53
CA ARG A 27 9.99 11.00 32.69
C ARG A 27 11.27 11.72 32.27
N PRO A 28 11.70 12.77 33.00
CA PRO A 28 12.90 13.53 32.63
C PRO A 28 14.13 12.62 32.54
N GLY A 29 14.85 12.70 31.41
CA GLY A 29 16.08 11.94 31.15
C GLY A 29 15.94 10.68 30.30
N TRP A 30 14.71 10.25 29.97
CA TRP A 30 14.44 9.00 29.23
C TRP A 30 14.06 9.19 27.75
N ASP A 31 13.93 10.43 27.28
CA ASP A 31 13.57 10.74 25.88
C ASP A 31 14.54 10.14 24.86
N LEU A 32 15.85 10.16 25.17
CA LEU A 32 16.88 9.57 24.30
C LEU A 32 16.76 8.05 24.26
N ALA A 33 16.52 7.41 25.41
CA ALA A 33 16.34 5.96 25.49
C ALA A 33 15.07 5.52 24.75
N ALA A 34 13.99 6.29 24.86
CA ALA A 34 12.74 5.98 24.17
C ALA A 34 12.83 6.17 22.65
N SER A 35 13.52 7.21 22.20
CA SER A 35 13.80 7.44 20.79
C SER A 35 14.71 6.34 20.22
N ALA A 36 15.76 5.94 20.95
CA ALA A 36 16.64 4.84 20.57
C ALA A 36 15.91 3.50 20.50
N MET A 37 15.02 3.23 21.46
CA MET A 37 14.18 2.01 21.45
C MET A 37 13.25 1.98 20.23
N THR A 38 12.60 3.10 19.94
CA THR A 38 11.70 3.24 18.77
C THR A 38 12.46 2.97 17.46
N MET A 39 13.67 3.52 17.33
CA MET A 39 14.54 3.29 16.16
C MET A 39 15.02 1.83 16.06
N ALA A 40 15.43 1.22 17.17
CA ALA A 40 15.86 -0.18 17.21
C ALA A 40 14.71 -1.13 16.81
N MET A 41 13.49 -0.80 17.19
CA MET A 41 12.32 -1.59 16.79
C MET A 41 11.97 -1.43 15.33
N LEU A 42 12.01 -0.20 14.80
CA LEU A 42 11.78 0.04 13.38
C LEU A 42 12.81 -0.76 12.55
N ALA A 43 14.08 -0.74 12.98
CA ALA A 43 15.15 -1.55 12.39
C ALA A 43 14.87 -3.06 12.49
N THR A 44 14.38 -3.54 13.63
CA THR A 44 14.02 -4.95 13.83
C THR A 44 12.86 -5.38 12.94
N GLN A 45 11.81 -4.55 12.82
CA GLN A 45 10.66 -4.84 11.97
C GLN A 45 11.05 -4.86 10.49
N MET A 46 11.87 -3.89 10.05
CA MET A 46 12.44 -3.88 8.71
C MET A 46 13.30 -5.13 8.46
N GLY A 47 14.19 -5.48 9.40
CA GLY A 47 15.02 -6.68 9.32
C GLY A 47 14.20 -7.98 9.23
N ALA A 48 13.14 -8.11 10.03
CA ALA A 48 12.24 -9.25 9.98
C ALA A 48 11.52 -9.37 8.62
N SER A 49 11.06 -8.25 8.05
CA SER A 49 10.42 -8.25 6.73
C SER A 49 11.38 -8.70 5.62
N VAL A 50 12.64 -8.25 5.66
CA VAL A 50 13.69 -8.69 4.73
C VAL A 50 14.01 -10.18 4.91
N GLY A 51 14.15 -10.63 6.15
CA GLY A 51 14.39 -12.05 6.46
C GLY A 51 13.25 -12.95 5.98
N PHE A 52 12.00 -12.48 6.09
CA PHE A 52 10.84 -13.21 5.61
C PHE A 52 10.86 -13.38 4.08
N VAL A 53 11.19 -12.32 3.34
CA VAL A 53 11.35 -12.39 1.88
C VAL A 53 12.45 -13.38 1.51
N ALA A 54 13.59 -13.34 2.18
CA ALA A 54 14.70 -14.25 1.92
C ALA A 54 14.35 -15.73 2.17
N VAL A 55 13.57 -16.02 3.22
CA VAL A 55 13.09 -17.37 3.49
C VAL A 55 12.08 -17.83 2.43
N ILE A 56 11.17 -16.96 2.00
CA ILE A 56 10.24 -17.27 0.90
C ILE A 56 11.01 -17.57 -0.37
N GLU A 57 11.98 -16.74 -0.74
CA GLU A 57 12.81 -16.93 -1.92
C GLU A 57 13.61 -18.24 -1.85
N HIS A 58 14.19 -18.54 -0.69
CA HIS A 58 14.89 -19.81 -0.48
C HIS A 58 13.96 -21.02 -0.61
N ALA A 59 12.75 -20.95 -0.03
CA ALA A 59 11.77 -22.02 -0.18
C ALA A 59 11.30 -22.16 -1.64
N ALA A 60 11.01 -21.06 -2.32
CA ALA A 60 10.58 -21.06 -3.71
C ALA A 60 11.64 -21.68 -4.64
N THR A 61 12.92 -21.41 -4.39
CA THR A 61 14.04 -21.99 -5.16
C THR A 61 14.31 -23.46 -4.78
N ALA A 62 14.29 -23.81 -3.50
CA ALA A 62 14.54 -25.18 -3.05
C ALA A 62 13.47 -26.17 -3.53
N TYR A 63 12.22 -25.71 -3.64
CA TYR A 63 11.08 -26.52 -4.07
C TYR A 63 10.61 -26.20 -5.50
N GLU A 64 11.42 -25.50 -6.31
CA GLU A 64 11.03 -25.04 -7.66
C GLU A 64 10.54 -26.20 -8.53
N ALA A 65 11.25 -27.33 -8.54
CA ALA A 65 10.88 -28.50 -9.34
C ALA A 65 9.55 -29.14 -8.89
N GLU A 66 9.27 -29.14 -7.59
CA GLU A 66 8.01 -29.65 -7.03
C GLU A 66 6.85 -28.71 -7.36
N ILE A 67 7.08 -27.39 -7.26
CA ILE A 67 6.11 -26.35 -7.59
C ILE A 67 5.79 -26.37 -9.09
N ALA A 68 6.80 -26.53 -9.95
CA ALA A 68 6.63 -26.60 -11.40
C ALA A 68 5.90 -27.88 -11.87
N ALA A 69 5.92 -28.93 -11.06
CA ALA A 69 5.20 -30.18 -11.32
C ALA A 69 3.72 -30.12 -10.91
N LEU A 70 3.30 -29.10 -10.14
CA LEU A 70 1.90 -28.92 -9.79
C LEU A 70 1.09 -28.59 -11.06
N PRO A 71 -0.08 -29.22 -11.24
CA PRO A 71 -0.95 -28.87 -12.36
C PRO A 71 -1.36 -27.40 -12.26
N ILE A 72 -1.27 -26.70 -13.39
CA ILE A 72 -1.65 -25.30 -13.48
C ILE A 72 -3.17 -25.21 -13.30
N ASP A 73 -3.58 -24.43 -12.30
CA ASP A 73 -4.98 -24.05 -12.15
C ASP A 73 -5.33 -23.02 -13.24
N GLU A 74 -6.16 -23.44 -14.20
CA GLU A 74 -6.53 -22.62 -15.35
C GLU A 74 -7.24 -21.32 -14.93
N GLU A 75 -7.98 -21.32 -13.82
CA GLU A 75 -8.63 -20.12 -13.29
C GLU A 75 -7.59 -19.12 -12.77
N VAL A 76 -6.59 -19.61 -12.04
CA VAL A 76 -5.49 -18.78 -11.53
C VAL A 76 -4.62 -18.27 -12.67
N ALA A 77 -4.31 -19.12 -13.66
CA ALA A 77 -3.51 -18.73 -14.82
C ALA A 77 -4.18 -17.61 -15.63
N ALA A 78 -5.49 -17.72 -15.89
CA ALA A 78 -6.25 -16.69 -16.57
C ALA A 78 -6.30 -15.37 -15.77
N LEU A 79 -6.45 -15.45 -14.44
CA LEU A 79 -6.40 -14.28 -13.57
C LEU A 79 -5.02 -13.62 -13.55
N ASP A 80 -3.95 -14.41 -13.54
CA ASP A 80 -2.58 -13.90 -13.54
C ASP A 80 -2.21 -13.24 -14.87
N GLU A 81 -2.66 -13.80 -16.00
CA GLU A 81 -2.53 -13.18 -17.31
C GLU A 81 -3.28 -11.83 -17.36
N ALA A 82 -4.54 -11.79 -16.92
CA ALA A 82 -5.33 -10.57 -16.88
C ALA A 82 -4.69 -9.50 -15.96
N ARG A 83 -4.13 -9.92 -14.81
CA ARG A 83 -3.39 -9.04 -13.90
C ARG A 83 -2.10 -8.52 -14.53
N ALA A 84 -1.34 -9.37 -15.24
CA ALA A 84 -0.12 -8.99 -15.92
C ALA A 84 -0.38 -7.98 -17.05
N LEU A 85 -1.44 -8.19 -17.83
CA LEU A 85 -1.91 -7.26 -18.85
C LEU A 85 -2.32 -5.91 -18.22
N TYR A 86 -3.15 -5.94 -17.18
CA TYR A 86 -3.55 -4.73 -16.48
C TYR A 86 -2.36 -3.99 -15.85
N ALA A 87 -1.43 -4.71 -15.22
CA ALA A 87 -0.23 -4.11 -14.63
C ALA A 87 0.64 -3.42 -15.70
N THR A 88 0.77 -4.03 -16.88
CA THR A 88 1.49 -3.44 -18.00
C THR A 88 0.79 -2.20 -18.54
N ALA A 89 -0.51 -2.28 -18.78
CA ALA A 89 -1.31 -1.14 -19.22
C ALA A 89 -1.32 -0.01 -18.18
N TRP A 90 -1.37 -0.35 -16.89
CA TRP A 90 -1.29 0.61 -15.80
C TRP A 90 0.06 1.33 -15.79
N ARG A 91 1.18 0.58 -15.87
CA ARG A 91 2.52 1.17 -15.98
C ARG A 91 2.60 2.17 -17.14
N ASN A 92 2.13 1.76 -18.31
CA ASN A 92 2.14 2.60 -19.52
C ASN A 92 1.21 3.82 -19.38
N ALA A 93 0.03 3.66 -18.77
CA ALA A 93 -0.91 4.75 -18.53
C ALA A 93 -0.41 5.73 -17.46
N SER A 94 0.41 5.24 -16.53
CA SER A 94 1.03 5.98 -15.44
C SER A 94 2.36 6.63 -15.82
N ASP A 95 2.84 6.47 -17.05
CA ASP A 95 4.09 7.10 -17.47
C ASP A 95 3.90 8.62 -17.62
N TRP A 96 4.57 9.38 -16.76
CA TRP A 96 4.50 10.84 -16.76
C TRP A 96 5.24 11.47 -17.94
N ARG A 97 6.13 10.72 -18.60
CA ARG A 97 6.89 11.20 -19.76
C ARG A 97 6.05 11.23 -21.04
N ASP A 98 4.95 10.47 -21.06
CA ASP A 98 4.00 10.48 -22.16
C ASP A 98 3.38 11.89 -22.32
N ALA A 99 3.44 12.43 -23.54
CA ALA A 99 2.85 13.72 -23.88
C ALA A 99 1.33 13.76 -23.68
N SER A 100 0.67 12.61 -23.77
CA SER A 100 -0.77 12.47 -23.53
C SER A 100 -1.15 12.42 -22.04
N TYR A 101 -0.16 12.49 -21.14
CA TYR A 101 -0.38 12.53 -19.70
C TYR A 101 -0.78 13.94 -19.24
N PRO A 102 -2.02 14.16 -18.75
CA PRO A 102 -2.49 15.51 -18.45
C PRO A 102 -1.71 16.18 -17.33
N ALA A 103 -1.37 17.47 -17.51
CA ALA A 103 -0.70 18.27 -16.49
C ALA A 103 -1.50 18.32 -15.17
N ALA A 104 -2.83 18.39 -15.25
CA ALA A 104 -3.71 18.37 -14.09
C ALA A 104 -3.54 17.09 -13.24
N ALA A 105 -3.34 15.93 -13.87
CA ALA A 105 -3.12 14.67 -13.17
C ALA A 105 -1.74 14.63 -12.49
N ARG A 106 -0.73 15.27 -13.07
CA ARG A 106 0.59 15.45 -12.44
C ARG A 106 0.49 16.34 -11.21
N VAL A 107 -0.14 17.51 -11.36
CA VAL A 107 -0.36 18.45 -10.24
C VAL A 107 -1.13 17.76 -9.12
N LEU A 108 -2.19 17.00 -9.44
CA LEU A 108 -2.96 16.27 -8.45
C LEU A 108 -2.09 15.30 -7.63
N ALA A 109 -1.25 14.51 -8.30
CA ALA A 109 -0.37 13.55 -7.64
C ALA A 109 0.74 14.22 -6.83
N VAL A 110 1.36 15.29 -7.35
CA VAL A 110 2.38 16.05 -6.61
C VAL A 110 1.76 16.71 -5.36
N THR A 111 0.58 17.30 -5.48
CA THR A 111 -0.13 17.91 -4.36
C THR A 111 -0.53 16.86 -3.31
N ALA A 112 -0.98 15.67 -3.73
CA ALA A 112 -1.26 14.58 -2.82
C ALA A 112 -0.01 14.14 -2.04
N ALA A 113 1.12 13.98 -2.73
CA ALA A 113 2.40 13.64 -2.11
C ALA A 113 2.89 14.73 -1.15
N ALA A 114 2.79 16.00 -1.55
CA ALA A 114 3.16 17.14 -0.72
C ALA A 114 2.27 17.23 0.54
N ALA A 115 0.96 17.02 0.41
CA ALA A 115 0.04 16.99 1.55
C ALA A 115 0.39 15.85 2.54
N GLY A 116 0.76 14.67 2.03
CA GLY A 116 1.26 13.57 2.84
C GLY A 116 2.55 13.92 3.58
N LEU A 117 3.55 14.49 2.89
CA LEU A 117 4.81 14.94 3.49
C LEU A 117 4.58 16.01 4.57
N VAL A 118 3.74 17.00 4.30
CA VAL A 118 3.37 18.03 5.27
C VAL A 118 2.70 17.40 6.49
N GLY A 119 1.77 16.47 6.30
CA GLY A 119 1.14 15.73 7.39
C GLY A 119 2.14 14.97 8.27
N CYS A 120 3.11 14.29 7.65
CA CYS A 120 4.19 13.60 8.36
C CYS A 120 5.10 14.57 9.12
N HIS A 121 5.43 15.73 8.55
CA HIS A 121 6.25 16.71 9.26
C HIS A 121 5.49 17.38 10.41
N LEU A 122 4.20 17.68 10.23
CA LEU A 122 3.35 18.20 11.29
C LEU A 122 3.24 17.22 12.46
N SER A 123 3.16 15.92 12.18
CA SER A 123 3.03 14.89 13.24
C SER A 123 4.26 14.81 14.14
N VAL A 124 5.44 15.14 13.61
CA VAL A 124 6.72 15.11 14.34
C VAL A 124 7.01 16.44 15.03
N LEU A 125 6.76 17.56 14.33
CA LEU A 125 7.20 18.88 14.78
C LEU A 125 6.18 19.59 15.69
N ALA A 126 4.90 19.22 15.62
CA ALA A 126 3.84 19.85 16.39
C ALA A 126 3.16 18.86 17.35
N ALA A 127 2.69 19.37 18.49
CA ALA A 127 1.83 18.63 19.39
C ALA A 127 0.40 18.53 18.83
N CYS A 128 0.23 17.74 17.76
CA CYS A 128 -1.04 17.56 17.04
C CYS A 128 -2.08 16.76 17.83
N PHE A 129 -1.65 15.94 18.79
CA PHE A 129 -2.53 15.06 19.57
C PHE A 129 -2.29 15.20 21.08
N ALA A 130 -3.36 15.06 21.85
CA ALA A 130 -3.29 14.86 23.29
C ALA A 130 -2.68 13.48 23.58
N ARG A 131 -1.86 13.42 24.63
CA ARG A 131 -1.36 12.14 25.14
C ARG A 131 -2.51 11.46 25.87
N VAL A 132 -2.92 10.30 25.36
CA VAL A 132 -3.90 9.43 26.00
C VAL A 132 -3.19 8.12 26.33
N THR A 133 -3.33 7.67 27.57
CA THR A 133 -2.85 6.38 28.03
C THR A 133 -4.03 5.42 28.20
N VAL A 134 -3.75 4.12 28.19
CA VAL A 134 -4.80 3.08 28.39
C VAL A 134 -5.45 3.19 29.77
N ALA A 135 -4.80 3.85 30.73
CA ALA A 135 -5.33 4.09 32.07
C ALA A 135 -6.29 5.30 32.15
N ASP A 136 -6.36 6.13 31.10
CA ASP A 136 -7.17 7.34 31.12
C ASP A 136 -8.66 7.02 31.02
N ARG A 137 -9.45 7.68 31.86
CA ARG A 137 -10.92 7.56 31.82
C ARG A 137 -11.47 8.39 30.67
N PHE A 138 -12.39 7.81 29.91
CA PHE A 138 -13.03 8.48 28.78
C PHE A 138 -13.75 9.78 29.17
N ASP A 139 -14.40 9.81 30.34
CA ASP A 139 -15.14 10.99 30.84
C ASP A 139 -14.24 12.05 31.49
N ALA A 140 -12.94 11.78 31.63
CA ALA A 140 -11.97 12.69 32.21
C ALA A 140 -11.12 13.38 31.12
N PRO A 141 -10.53 14.55 31.39
CA PRO A 141 -9.56 15.17 30.50
C PRO A 141 -8.40 14.20 30.21
N PRO A 142 -7.86 14.18 28.97
CA PRO A 142 -8.11 15.13 27.89
C PRO A 142 -9.31 14.80 26.97
N ILE A 143 -9.99 13.66 27.14
CA ILE A 143 -11.06 13.21 26.23
C ILE A 143 -12.39 13.86 26.61
N SER A 144 -12.72 13.91 27.90
CA SER A 144 -13.94 14.54 28.44
C SER A 144 -15.22 14.13 27.69
N GLY A 145 -15.36 12.84 27.38
CA GLY A 145 -16.52 12.28 26.69
C GLY A 145 -16.55 12.46 25.16
N ASN A 146 -15.60 13.19 24.56
CA ASN A 146 -15.54 13.41 23.11
C ASN A 146 -14.18 12.94 22.53
N PRO A 147 -14.14 11.90 21.69
CA PRO A 147 -12.89 11.38 21.13
C PRO A 147 -12.15 12.39 20.25
N LEU A 148 -12.83 13.41 19.70
CA LEU A 148 -12.17 14.46 18.92
C LEU A 148 -11.32 15.42 19.77
N ASN A 149 -11.51 15.44 21.10
CA ASN A 149 -10.67 16.24 22.00
C ASN A 149 -9.22 15.71 22.08
N VAL A 150 -8.97 14.50 21.56
CA VAL A 150 -7.60 13.99 21.37
C VAL A 150 -6.86 14.82 20.32
N VAL A 151 -7.54 15.45 19.37
CA VAL A 151 -6.89 16.33 18.39
C VAL A 151 -6.63 17.68 19.04
N ARG A 152 -5.36 18.09 19.13
CA ARG A 152 -4.94 19.31 19.81
C ARG A 152 -4.67 20.47 18.86
N GLY A 153 -5.34 21.59 19.17
CA GLY A 153 -5.09 22.89 18.56
C GLY A 153 -5.31 22.92 17.04
N GLY A 154 -4.98 24.06 16.41
CA GLY A 154 -5.07 24.18 14.95
C GLY A 154 -4.15 23.22 14.20
N ALA A 155 -3.01 22.84 14.80
CA ALA A 155 -2.05 21.93 14.18
C ALA A 155 -2.57 20.49 14.03
N GLY A 156 -3.33 19.98 15.01
CA GLY A 156 -3.96 18.66 14.92
C GLY A 156 -5.00 18.58 13.81
N TYR A 157 -5.86 19.60 13.71
CA TYR A 157 -6.84 19.68 12.63
C TYR A 157 -6.20 19.91 11.27
N ALA A 158 -5.12 20.71 11.19
CA ALA A 158 -4.35 20.88 9.97
C ALA A 158 -3.73 19.56 9.51
N LEU A 159 -3.16 18.76 10.41
CA LEU A 159 -2.66 17.42 10.10
C LEU A 159 -3.77 16.51 9.58
N LEU A 160 -4.93 16.45 10.25
CA LEU A 160 -6.06 15.65 9.77
C LEU A 160 -6.51 16.11 8.38
N ALA A 161 -6.62 17.42 8.16
CA ALA A 161 -7.03 17.98 6.88
C ALA A 161 -6.01 17.67 5.78
N SER A 162 -4.71 17.79 6.05
CA SER A 162 -3.65 17.42 5.11
C SER A 162 -3.66 15.94 4.79
N PHE A 163 -3.87 15.07 5.79
CA PHE A 163 -3.94 13.63 5.59
C PHE A 163 -5.17 13.22 4.78
N LEU A 164 -6.37 13.65 5.21
CA LEU A 164 -7.63 13.32 4.54
C LEU A 164 -7.70 13.95 3.14
N GLY A 165 -7.24 15.19 2.99
CA GLY A 165 -7.13 15.87 1.71
C GLY A 165 -6.16 15.15 0.78
N GLY A 166 -4.96 14.82 1.26
CA GLY A 166 -3.97 14.05 0.51
C GLY A 166 -4.48 12.69 0.07
N LEU A 167 -5.15 11.96 0.98
CA LEU A 167 -5.79 10.69 0.68
C LEU A 167 -6.87 10.83 -0.39
N LEU A 168 -7.74 11.83 -0.28
CA LEU A 168 -8.79 12.09 -1.27
C LEU A 168 -8.19 12.39 -2.65
N LEU A 169 -7.17 13.25 -2.73
CA LEU A 169 -6.50 13.56 -3.99
C LEU A 169 -5.83 12.32 -4.58
N LEU A 170 -5.23 11.46 -3.75
CA LEU A 170 -4.64 10.20 -4.19
C LEU A 170 -5.70 9.22 -4.71
N LEU A 171 -6.85 9.11 -4.04
CA LEU A 171 -7.96 8.27 -4.48
C LEU A 171 -8.55 8.77 -5.81
N LEU A 172 -8.73 10.08 -5.97
CA LEU A 172 -9.16 10.70 -7.22
C LEU A 172 -8.15 10.43 -8.34
N HIS A 173 -6.86 10.56 -8.05
CA HIS A 173 -5.79 10.26 -8.99
C HIS A 173 -5.81 8.79 -9.42
N ARG A 174 -5.91 7.87 -8.45
CA ARG A 174 -5.98 6.42 -8.69
C ARG A 174 -7.22 6.03 -9.49
N ALA A 175 -8.38 6.61 -9.18
CA ALA A 175 -9.63 6.38 -9.93
C ALA A 175 -9.54 6.92 -11.37
N TRP A 176 -8.94 8.10 -11.56
CA TRP A 176 -8.66 8.63 -12.90
C TRP A 176 -7.72 7.72 -13.69
N LEU A 177 -6.61 7.29 -13.07
CA LEU A 177 -5.63 6.42 -13.71
C LEU A 177 -6.21 5.04 -14.04
N GLY A 178 -7.07 4.49 -13.18
CA GLY A 178 -7.81 3.27 -13.45
C GLY A 178 -8.76 3.39 -14.64
N ARG A 179 -9.49 4.50 -14.75
CA ARG A 179 -10.33 4.77 -15.93
C ARG A 179 -9.50 4.89 -17.21
N ARG A 180 -8.37 5.62 -17.15
CA ARG A 180 -7.45 5.76 -18.28
C ARG A 180 -6.84 4.42 -18.72
N THR A 181 -6.45 3.60 -17.76
CA THR A 181 -5.88 2.26 -18.00
C THR A 181 -6.89 1.37 -18.73
N ARG A 182 -8.14 1.32 -18.24
CA ARG A 182 -9.22 0.55 -18.88
C ARG A 182 -9.53 1.05 -20.28
N ALA A 183 -9.57 2.36 -20.48
CA ALA A 183 -9.79 2.94 -21.81
C ALA A 183 -8.70 2.54 -22.82
N ARG A 184 -7.44 2.44 -22.38
CA ARG A 184 -6.33 1.96 -23.24
C ARG A 184 -6.46 0.49 -23.59
N LEU A 185 -6.79 -0.36 -22.61
CA LEU A 185 -7.00 -1.80 -22.84
C LEU A 185 -8.10 -2.07 -23.87
N VAL A 186 -9.24 -1.38 -23.78
CA VAL A 186 -10.34 -1.52 -24.75
C VAL A 186 -9.91 -1.11 -26.16
N VAL A 187 -9.08 -0.07 -26.30
CA VAL A 187 -8.56 0.37 -27.61
C VAL A 187 -7.56 -0.62 -28.18
N GLU A 188 -6.68 -1.19 -27.35
CA GLU A 188 -5.72 -2.22 -27.77
C GLU A 188 -6.44 -3.50 -28.21
N GLU A 189 -7.42 -3.98 -27.45
CA GLU A 189 -8.28 -5.11 -27.83
C GLU A 189 -8.98 -4.86 -29.17
N ALA A 190 -9.59 -3.68 -29.35
CA ALA A 190 -10.24 -3.32 -30.61
C ALA A 190 -9.25 -3.21 -31.78
N ALA A 191 -8.01 -2.77 -31.54
CA ALA A 191 -6.97 -2.69 -32.55
C ALA A 191 -6.43 -4.08 -32.95
N VAL A 192 -6.32 -5.01 -32.00
CA VAL A 192 -5.96 -6.41 -32.25
C VAL A 192 -7.07 -7.11 -33.05
N ALA A 193 -8.34 -6.94 -32.66
CA ALA A 193 -9.49 -7.50 -33.38
C ALA A 193 -9.56 -7.00 -34.84
N ARG A 194 -9.22 -5.72 -35.10
CA ARG A 194 -9.18 -5.14 -36.45
C ARG A 194 -8.03 -5.64 -37.31
N ARG A 195 -6.93 -6.13 -36.73
CA ARG A 195 -5.79 -6.65 -37.50
C ARG A 195 -6.04 -8.04 -38.09
N GLY A 196 -7.10 -8.72 -37.65
CA GLY A 196 -7.42 -10.09 -38.05
C GLY A 196 -6.35 -11.10 -37.58
N PRO A 197 -6.66 -12.41 -37.61
CA PRO A 197 -5.74 -13.46 -37.16
C PRO A 197 -4.44 -13.57 -37.98
N ASP A 198 -4.32 -12.91 -39.14
CA ASP A 198 -3.27 -13.20 -40.13
C ASP A 198 -1.91 -12.50 -39.92
N LYS A 199 -1.71 -11.70 -38.85
CA LYS A 199 -0.41 -11.04 -38.59
C LYS A 199 0.07 -11.04 -37.14
N ALA A 200 -0.57 -11.81 -36.26
CA ALA A 200 0.08 -12.19 -35.01
C ALA A 200 0.90 -13.43 -35.32
N MET A 201 2.23 -13.29 -35.35
CA MET A 201 3.13 -14.42 -35.28
C MET A 201 2.85 -15.10 -33.94
N ALA A 202 1.92 -16.06 -33.94
CA ALA A 202 1.58 -16.82 -32.76
C ALA A 202 2.85 -17.54 -32.30
N PRO A 203 3.35 -17.31 -31.07
CA PRO A 203 4.22 -18.30 -30.48
C PRO A 203 3.41 -19.61 -30.46
N LYS A 204 3.94 -20.64 -31.14
CA LYS A 204 3.41 -22.00 -31.12
C LYS A 204 3.15 -22.39 -29.66
N GLY A 205 1.89 -22.39 -29.24
CA GLY A 205 1.49 -22.76 -27.88
C GLY A 205 0.29 -22.00 -27.29
N ALA A 206 -0.16 -20.90 -27.88
CA ALA A 206 -1.33 -20.20 -27.36
C ALA A 206 -2.64 -20.92 -27.74
N ALA A 207 -3.18 -21.68 -26.78
CA ALA A 207 -4.59 -22.09 -26.80
C ALA A 207 -5.48 -20.85 -26.95
N GLU A 208 -6.61 -21.03 -27.64
CA GLU A 208 -7.60 -19.98 -27.92
C GLU A 208 -7.87 -19.12 -26.70
N ALA A 209 -7.52 -17.83 -26.79
CA ALA A 209 -7.80 -16.87 -25.73
C ALA A 209 -9.32 -16.81 -25.49
N PRO A 210 -9.81 -17.04 -24.25
CA PRO A 210 -11.23 -16.93 -23.97
C PRO A 210 -11.66 -15.49 -24.22
N VAL A 211 -12.69 -15.33 -25.05
CA VAL A 211 -13.41 -14.07 -25.23
C VAL A 211 -14.01 -13.70 -23.87
N LEU A 212 -13.31 -12.85 -23.13
CA LEU A 212 -13.76 -12.39 -21.81
C LEU A 212 -15.06 -11.61 -22.00
N GLU A 213 -16.16 -12.18 -21.49
CA GLU A 213 -17.46 -11.50 -21.40
C GLU A 213 -17.26 -10.12 -20.78
N GLN A 214 -17.53 -9.09 -21.58
CA GLN A 214 -17.51 -7.69 -21.17
C GLN A 214 -18.41 -7.51 -19.94
N GLY A 215 -17.80 -7.30 -18.77
CA GLY A 215 -18.49 -6.75 -17.60
C GLY A 215 -18.30 -7.46 -16.27
N LYS A 216 -17.80 -8.71 -16.22
CA LYS A 216 -17.70 -9.45 -14.93
C LYS A 216 -16.33 -9.40 -14.23
N VAL A 217 -15.22 -9.32 -14.96
CA VAL A 217 -13.88 -9.48 -14.34
C VAL A 217 -13.31 -8.19 -13.74
N TRP A 218 -13.86 -7.04 -14.10
CA TRP A 218 -13.31 -5.76 -13.66
C TRP A 218 -13.79 -5.30 -12.27
N GLY A 219 -14.46 -6.18 -11.53
CA GLY A 219 -14.83 -6.01 -10.13
C GLY A 219 -13.69 -6.31 -9.16
N VAL A 220 -12.48 -5.78 -9.44
CA VAL A 220 -11.43 -5.74 -8.41
C VAL A 220 -11.76 -4.55 -7.51
N HIS A 221 -12.54 -4.82 -6.46
CA HIS A 221 -12.66 -3.92 -5.32
C HIS A 221 -11.28 -3.83 -4.65
N TYR A 222 -10.61 -2.70 -4.86
CA TYR A 222 -9.52 -2.23 -4.01
C TYR A 222 -10.09 -1.31 -2.95
#